data_AF-A0AAV2I692-F1
#
_entry.id   AF-A0AAV2I692-F1
#
_cell.length_a   1.000
_cell.length_b   1.000
_cell.length_c   1.000
_cell.angle_alpha   90.00
_cell.angle_beta   90.00
_cell.angle_gamma   90.00
#
_symmetry.space_group_name_H-M   'P 1'
#
loop_
_entity.id
_entity.type
_entity.pdbx_description
1 polymer ?
#
loop_
_entity_poly.entity_id
_entity_poly.type
_entity_poly.pdbx_seq_one_letter_code
_entity_poly.pdbx_strand_id
1 'polypeptide(L)'
;MGLPSIEHFDMIRLDCEDLKRGLAKVCRSHADELLSRVSSDHRRENEGICKEFSHIKERALAVPGGSEELIDMLNFVEIARTTGMIKLNERITVS
;
A
#
# COMPACT_ATOMS: atom_id res chain seq x y z
N MET A 1 -16.68 -27.94 8.29
CA MET A 1 -18.10 -27.59 8.53
C MET A 1 -18.53 -26.69 7.39
N GLY A 2 -19.31 -27.19 6.44
CA GLY A 2 -19.78 -26.42 5.29
C GLY A 2 -21.28 -26.54 5.17
N LEU A 3 -21.92 -25.58 4.52
CA LEU A 3 -23.35 -25.65 4.27
C LEU A 3 -23.65 -26.92 3.44
N PRO A 4 -24.67 -27.72 3.77
CA PRO A 4 -25.14 -28.83 2.95
C PRO A 4 -25.67 -28.34 1.60
N SER A 5 -25.57 -29.14 0.53
CA SER A 5 -26.07 -28.77 -0.81
C SER A 5 -27.59 -28.91 -0.90
N ILE A 6 -28.13 -29.93 -0.23
CA ILE A 6 -29.55 -30.24 -0.22
C ILE A 6 -29.89 -30.61 1.22
N GLU A 7 -30.92 -29.97 1.76
CA GLU A 7 -31.50 -30.31 3.06
C GLU A 7 -32.92 -30.81 2.85
N HIS A 8 -33.25 -31.93 3.51
CA HIS A 8 -34.56 -32.55 3.44
C HIS A 8 -35.30 -32.32 4.75
N PHE A 9 -36.49 -31.75 4.63
CA PHE A 9 -37.47 -31.62 5.70
C PHE A 9 -38.67 -32.50 5.36
N ASP A 10 -39.48 -32.87 6.36
CA ASP A 10 -40.57 -33.85 6.22
C ASP A 10 -41.51 -33.64 5.03
N MET A 11 -41.66 -32.39 4.55
CA MET A 11 -42.51 -32.05 3.39
C MET A 11 -41.81 -31.20 2.33
N ILE A 12 -40.55 -30.81 2.52
CA ILE A 12 -39.87 -29.81 1.66
C ILE A 12 -38.40 -30.19 1.45
N ARG A 13 -37.90 -29.99 0.23
CA ARG A 13 -36.47 -30.09 -0.10
C ARG A 13 -35.92 -28.69 -0.37
N LEU A 14 -34.90 -28.30 0.40
CA LEU A 14 -34.20 -27.03 0.24
C LEU A 14 -32.90 -27.25 -0.53
N ASP A 15 -32.76 -26.60 -1.68
CA ASP A 15 -31.50 -26.56 -2.44
C ASP A 15 -30.70 -25.31 -2.02
N CYS A 16 -29.50 -25.55 -1.51
CA CYS A 16 -28.61 -24.52 -0.98
C CYS A 16 -27.48 -24.14 -1.95
N GLU A 17 -27.43 -24.70 -3.17
CA GLU A 17 -26.35 -24.42 -4.13
C GLU A 17 -26.26 -22.94 -4.53
N ASP A 18 -27.40 -22.27 -4.69
CA ASP A 18 -27.43 -20.84 -4.99
C ASP A 18 -26.96 -20.00 -3.81
N LEU A 19 -27.34 -20.38 -2.58
CA LEU A 19 -26.89 -19.72 -1.36
C LEU A 19 -25.37 -19.87 -1.18
N LYS A 20 -24.81 -21.06 -1.42
CA LYS A 20 -23.36 -21.28 -1.40
C LYS A 20 -22.63 -20.42 -2.41
N ARG A 21 -23.13 -20.38 -3.65
CA ARG A 21 -22.54 -19.59 -4.72
C ARG A 21 -22.59 -18.09 -4.41
N GLY A 22 -23.71 -17.61 -3.88
CA GLY A 22 -23.89 -16.24 -3.42
C GLY A 22 -22.89 -15.87 -2.32
N LEU A 23 -22.83 -16.67 -1.25
CA LEU A 23 -21.89 -16.46 -0.15
C LEU A 23 -20.43 -16.45 -0.63
N ALA A 24 -20.04 -17.44 -1.43
CA ALA A 24 -18.68 -17.52 -1.95
C ALA A 24 -18.34 -16.33 -2.86
N LYS A 25 -19.31 -15.82 -3.64
CA LYS A 25 -19.13 -14.63 -4.47
C LYS A 25 -18.92 -13.38 -3.62
N VAL A 26 -19.71 -13.18 -2.56
CA VAL A 26 -19.56 -12.03 -1.66
C VAL A 26 -18.22 -12.08 -0.93
N CYS A 27 -17.84 -13.24 -0.39
CA CYS A 27 -16.54 -13.40 0.26
C CYS A 27 -15.37 -13.10 -0.68
N ARG A 28 -15.42 -13.60 -1.93
CA ARG A 28 -14.40 -13.28 -2.95
C ARG A 28 -14.36 -11.79 -3.27
N SER A 29 -15.51 -11.16 -3.45
CA SER A 29 -15.59 -9.72 -3.73
C SER A 29 -14.92 -8.89 -2.63
N HIS A 30 -15.13 -9.22 -1.36
CA HIS A 30 -14.48 -8.53 -0.25
C HIS A 30 -12.97 -8.81 -0.20
N ALA A 31 -12.54 -10.05 -0.46
CA ALA A 31 -11.12 -10.37 -0.55
C ALA A 31 -10.43 -9.58 -1.68
N ASP A 32 -11.07 -9.51 -2.85
CA ASP A 32 -10.56 -8.77 -4.01
C ASP A 32 -10.48 -7.26 -3.72
N GLU A 33 -11.48 -6.70 -3.05
CA GLU A 33 -11.48 -5.30 -2.62
C GLU A 33 -10.33 -5.00 -1.64
N LEU A 34 -10.14 -5.85 -0.64
CA LEU A 34 -9.03 -5.70 0.31
C LEU A 34 -7.67 -5.80 -0.40
N LEU A 35 -7.48 -6.78 -1.28
CA LEU A 35 -6.26 -6.94 -2.06
C LEU A 35 -6.00 -5.74 -2.96
N SER A 36 -7.04 -5.23 -3.63
CA SER A 36 -6.95 -4.04 -4.48
C SER A 36 -6.51 -2.81 -3.67
N ARG A 37 -7.09 -2.62 -2.47
CA ARG A 37 -6.75 -1.53 -1.58
C ARG A 37 -5.30 -1.61 -1.09
N VAL A 38 -4.87 -2.78 -0.62
CA VAL A 38 -3.48 -3.01 -0.18
C VAL A 38 -2.51 -2.74 -1.33
N SER A 39 -2.78 -3.27 -2.53
CA SER A 39 -1.94 -3.03 -3.70
C SER A 39 -1.86 -1.55 -4.08
N SER A 40 -2.99 -0.83 -4.00
CA SER A 40 -3.04 0.60 -4.28
C SER A 40 -2.30 1.43 -3.24
N ASP A 41 -2.44 1.09 -1.96
CA ASP A 41 -1.78 1.79 -0.86
C ASP A 41 -0.25 1.61 -0.97
N HIS A 42 0.23 0.39 -1.21
CA HIS A 42 1.65 0.10 -1.49
C HIS A 42 2.17 0.85 -2.72
N ARG A 43 1.40 0.88 -3.81
CA ARG A 43 1.81 1.62 -5.02
C ARG A 43 1.94 3.11 -4.73
N ARG A 44 0.98 3.69 -4.00
CA ARG A 44 1.00 5.11 -3.60
C ARG A 44 2.18 5.42 -2.67
N GLU A 45 2.46 4.55 -1.71
CA GLU A 45 3.61 4.67 -0.81
C GLU A 45 4.92 4.67 -1.62
N ASN A 46 5.09 3.70 -2.52
CA ASN A 46 6.27 3.61 -3.39
C ASN A 46 6.43 4.83 -4.31
N GLU A 47 5.34 5.33 -4.90
CA GLU A 47 5.37 6.57 -5.68
C GLU A 47 5.75 7.78 -4.83
N GLY A 48 5.27 7.85 -3.58
CA GLY A 48 5.64 8.89 -2.61
C GLY A 48 7.12 8.86 -2.27
N ILE A 49 7.65 7.67 -1.97
CA ILE A 49 9.08 7.43 -1.72
C ILE A 49 9.93 7.87 -2.91
N CYS A 50 9.55 7.48 -4.14
CA CYS A 50 10.25 7.88 -5.36
C CYS A 50 10.22 9.40 -5.59
N LYS A 51 9.10 10.07 -5.31
CA LYS A 51 8.99 11.53 -5.41
C LYS A 51 9.87 12.23 -4.37
N GLU A 52 9.85 11.79 -3.13
CA GLU A 52 10.72 12.33 -2.08
C GLU A 52 12.20 12.17 -2.45
N PHE A 53 12.59 11.00 -2.96
CA PHE A 53 13.96 10.74 -3.40
C PHE A 53 14.37 11.65 -4.57
N SER A 54 13.47 11.85 -5.54
CA SER A 54 13.72 12.73 -6.68
C SER A 54 13.86 14.19 -6.25
N HIS A 55 13.02 14.65 -5.32
CA HIS A 55 13.10 15.99 -4.77
C HIS A 55 14.41 16.23 -3.99
N ILE A 56 14.83 15.26 -3.16
CA ILE A 56 16.14 15.33 -2.47
C ILE A 56 17.28 15.40 -3.49
N LYS A 57 17.23 14.57 -4.55
CA LYS A 57 18.22 14.57 -5.62
C LYS A 57 18.27 15.92 -6.35
N GLU A 58 17.13 16.48 -6.76
CA GLU A 58 17.07 17.77 -7.44
C GLU A 58 17.61 18.90 -6.58
N ARG A 59 17.21 18.95 -5.30
CA ARG A 59 17.69 19.96 -4.36
C ARG A 59 19.18 19.81 -4.07
N ALA A 60 19.72 18.60 -4.01
CA ALA A 60 21.15 18.37 -3.82
C ALA A 60 22.00 18.69 -5.07
N LEU A 61 21.41 18.64 -6.26
CA LEU A 61 22.08 18.98 -7.53
C LEU A 61 21.91 20.45 -7.94
N ALA A 62 21.04 21.20 -7.25
CA ALA A 62 20.84 22.63 -7.51
C ALA A 62 22.10 23.43 -7.18
N VAL A 63 22.45 24.39 -8.03
CA VAL A 63 23.59 25.29 -7.79
C VAL A 63 23.11 26.42 -6.88
N PRO A 64 23.69 26.58 -5.67
CA PRO A 64 23.32 27.67 -4.76
C PRO A 64 23.70 29.04 -5.33
N GLY A 65 22.87 30.04 -5.07
CA GLY A 65 23.08 31.43 -5.50
C GLY A 65 23.95 32.25 -4.53
N GLY A 66 24.13 31.80 -3.29
CA GLY A 66 24.91 32.51 -2.26
C GLY A 66 25.43 31.61 -1.12
N SER A 67 26.30 32.15 -0.26
CA SER A 67 26.95 31.38 0.82
C SER A 67 25.99 30.89 1.91
N GLU A 68 24.88 31.60 2.12
CA GLU A 68 23.84 31.24 3.09
C GLU A 68 23.03 30.03 2.57
N GLU A 69 22.62 30.06 1.30
CA GLU A 69 21.96 28.92 0.63
C GLU A 69 22.87 27.68 0.52
N LEU A 70 24.19 27.87 0.40
CA LEU A 70 25.18 26.80 0.46
C LEU A 70 25.17 26.06 1.80
N ILE A 71 25.16 26.81 2.90
CA ILE A 71 25.17 26.25 4.27
C ILE A 71 23.86 25.51 4.55
N ASP A 72 22.72 26.07 4.12
CA ASP A 72 21.42 25.42 4.25
C ASP A 72 21.30 24.15 3.41
N MET A 73 21.84 24.15 2.18
CA MET A 73 21.90 22.91 1.38
C MET A 73 22.81 21.86 2.01
N LEU A 74 23.95 22.25 2.59
CA LEU A 74 24.87 21.31 3.24
C LEU A 74 24.19 20.62 4.44
N ASN A 75 23.52 21.40 5.30
CA ASN A 75 22.75 20.89 6.43
C ASN A 75 21.59 20.00 5.97
N PHE A 76 20.87 20.40 4.92
CA PHE A 76 19.79 19.59 4.36
C PHE A 76 20.29 18.24 3.81
N VAL A 77 21.42 18.22 3.10
CA VAL A 77 22.02 16.98 2.57
C VAL A 77 22.51 16.07 3.70
N GLU A 78 23.10 16.62 4.77
CA GLU A 78 23.49 15.84 5.94
C GLU A 78 22.28 15.18 6.63
N ILE A 79 21.21 15.94 6.86
CA ILE A 79 19.97 15.46 7.49
C ILE A 79 19.26 14.44 6.57
N ALA A 80 19.24 14.70 5.26
CA ALA A 80 18.68 13.78 4.28
C ALA A 80 19.47 12.46 4.24
N ARG A 81 20.80 12.51 4.28
CA ARG A 81 21.67 11.31 4.29
C ARG A 81 21.53 10.50 5.57
N THR A 82 21.44 11.14 6.72
CA THR A 82 21.40 10.46 8.02
C THR A 82 19.99 10.05 8.40
N THR A 83 19.04 10.97 8.46
CA THR A 83 17.70 10.69 8.99
C THR A 83 16.69 10.40 7.87
N GLY A 84 16.80 11.12 6.75
CA GLY A 84 15.89 10.95 5.60
C GLY A 84 16.03 9.56 4.97
N MET A 85 17.25 9.17 4.59
CA MET A 85 17.52 7.90 3.92
C MET A 85 17.26 6.69 4.83
N ILE A 86 17.55 6.78 6.14
CA ILE A 86 17.23 5.71 7.10
C ILE A 86 15.72 5.52 7.20
N LYS A 87 14.95 6.60 7.40
CA LYS A 87 13.48 6.52 7.47
C LYS A 87 12.85 6.04 6.16
N LEU A 88 13.38 6.48 5.02
CA LEU A 88 12.95 5.99 3.70
C LEU A 88 13.24 4.49 3.54
N ASN A 89 14.42 4.03 3.98
CA ASN A 89 14.78 2.62 3.93
C ASN A 89 13.92 1.76 4.87
N GLU A 90 13.59 2.26 6.07
CA GLU A 90 12.63 1.62 6.97
C GLU A 90 11.25 1.50 6.33
N ARG A 91 10.74 2.55 5.67
CA ARG A 91 9.46 2.51 4.94
C ARG A 91 9.46 1.50 3.79
N ILE A 92 10.57 1.33 3.09
CA ILE A 92 10.74 0.33 2.03
C ILE A 92 10.75 -1.10 2.60
N THR A 93 11.35 -1.29 3.78
CA THR A 93 11.51 -2.64 4.39
C THR A 93 10.24 -3.12 5.08
N VAL A 94 9.39 -2.19 5.53
CA VAL A 94 8.13 -2.47 6.25
C VAL A 94 6.92 -2.49 5.30
N SER A 95 7.05 -1.99 4.07
CA SER A 95 6.06 -2.16 2.99
C SER A 95 6.18 -3.56 2.39
#